data_AF-A0A9X1R7S8-F1
#
_entry.id   AF-A0A9X1R7S8-F1
#
_cell.length_a   1.000
_cell.length_b   1.000
_cell.length_c   1.000
_cell.angle_alpha   90.00
_cell.angle_beta   90.00
_cell.angle_gamma   90.00
#
_symmetry.space_group_name_H-M   'P 1'
#
loop_
_entity.id
_entity.type
_entity.pdbx_description
1 polymer ?
#
loop_
_entity_poly.entity_id
_entity_poly.type
_entity_poly.pdbx_seq_one_letter_code
_entity_poly.pdbx_strand_id
1 'polypeptide(L)'
;MAYDNELPGCFGNNDLIFAGHPLDADRAFNWLGSLRKRHIGLAAVKEQVREFLTERGASAAHIDEQLSKVERRFGPGCWTDPAIPRRRCQPSRLDAGGITAQARSH
;
A
#
# COMPACT_ATOMS: atom_id res chain seq x y z
N MET A 1 -19.74 -5.44 -11.58
CA MET A 1 -18.32 -5.05 -11.49
C MET A 1 -18.19 -4.28 -10.19
N ALA A 2 -17.69 -4.89 -9.12
CA ALA A 2 -17.73 -4.30 -7.77
C ALA A 2 -16.38 -3.66 -7.32
N TYR A 3 -15.39 -3.62 -8.21
CA TYR A 3 -14.15 -2.84 -8.05
C TYR A 3 -13.87 -1.88 -9.22
N ASP A 4 -13.02 -0.89 -8.95
CA ASP A 4 -12.57 0.12 -9.92
C ASP A 4 -11.77 -0.49 -11.09
N ASN A 5 -11.94 0.07 -12.29
CA ASN A 5 -11.19 -0.35 -13.49
C ASN A 5 -9.67 -0.11 -13.38
N GLU A 6 -9.26 0.80 -12.49
CA GLU A 6 -7.85 1.12 -12.22
C GLU A 6 -7.17 0.06 -11.33
N LEU A 7 -7.96 -0.70 -10.56
CA LEU A 7 -7.50 -1.69 -9.60
C LEU A 7 -6.63 -2.80 -10.21
N PRO A 8 -7.03 -3.51 -11.28
CA PRO A 8 -6.20 -4.57 -11.87
C PRO A 8 -4.85 -4.06 -12.38
N GLY A 9 -4.74 -2.78 -12.75
CA GLY A 9 -3.49 -2.17 -13.19
C GLY A 9 -2.48 -1.94 -12.07
N CYS A 10 -2.88 -2.07 -10.81
CA CYS A 10 -2.03 -1.88 -9.62
C CYS A 10 -1.39 -3.19 -9.14
N PHE A 11 -1.78 -4.33 -9.72
CA PHE A 11 -1.29 -5.66 -9.38
C PHE A 11 -0.45 -6.23 -10.52
N GLY A 12 0.57 -7.02 -10.17
CA GLY A 12 1.27 -7.85 -11.13
C GLY A 12 0.30 -8.84 -11.79
N ASN A 13 0.33 -8.91 -13.12
CA ASN A 13 -0.65 -9.68 -13.90
C ASN A 13 -0.61 -11.19 -13.62
N ASN A 14 0.51 -11.72 -13.13
CA ASN A 14 0.73 -13.14 -12.85
C ASN A 14 0.79 -13.43 -11.35
N ASP A 15 1.54 -12.62 -10.59
CA ASP A 15 1.81 -12.88 -9.16
C ASP A 15 0.77 -12.26 -8.21
N LEU A 16 -0.12 -11.41 -8.72
CA LEU A 16 -1.12 -10.67 -7.94
C LEU A 16 -0.48 -9.89 -6.78
N ILE A 17 0.77 -9.44 -6.94
CA ILE A 17 1.49 -8.66 -5.95
C ILE A 17 1.12 -7.19 -6.11
N PHE A 18 0.69 -6.57 -5.01
CA PHE A 18 0.35 -5.15 -5.00
C PHE A 18 1.60 -4.29 -5.11
N ALA A 19 1.63 -3.39 -6.11
CA ALA A 19 2.74 -2.45 -6.33
C ALA A 19 4.13 -3.13 -6.38
N GLY A 20 4.18 -4.36 -6.92
CA GLY A 20 5.41 -5.16 -6.99
C GLY A 20 6.47 -4.58 -7.93
N HIS A 21 6.04 -3.91 -9.02
CA HIS A 21 6.93 -3.19 -9.92
C HIS A 21 6.77 -1.67 -9.82
N PRO A 22 7.79 -0.90 -10.22
CA PRO A 22 7.72 0.57 -10.22
C PRO A 22 6.55 1.12 -11.07
N LEU A 23 6.17 0.43 -12.15
CA LEU A 23 5.01 0.80 -12.97
C LEU A 23 3.69 0.57 -12.23
N ASP A 24 3.55 -0.56 -11.53
CA ASP A 24 2.38 -0.90 -10.72
C ASP A 24 2.25 0.07 -9.54
N ALA A 25 3.37 0.47 -8.95
CA ALA A 25 3.42 1.44 -7.86
C ALA A 25 2.99 2.85 -8.29
N ASP A 26 3.31 3.26 -9.53
CA ASP A 26 2.86 4.54 -10.08
C ASP A 26 1.35 4.53 -10.34
N ARG A 27 0.84 3.42 -10.89
CA ARG A 27 -0.61 3.20 -11.10
C ARG A 27 -1.37 3.19 -9.77
N ALA A 28 -0.85 2.50 -8.76
CA ALA A 28 -1.42 2.50 -7.41
C ALA A 28 -1.48 3.91 -6.79
N PHE A 29 -0.49 4.76 -7.08
CA PHE A 29 -0.49 6.15 -6.63
C PHE A 29 -1.53 7.00 -7.37
N ASN A 30 -1.65 6.83 -8.68
CA ASN A 30 -2.69 7.51 -9.46
C ASN A 30 -4.09 7.08 -9.01
N TRP A 31 -4.29 5.77 -8.77
CA TRP A 31 -5.53 5.23 -8.24
C TRP A 31 -5.84 5.80 -6.85
N LEU A 32 -4.87 5.90 -5.95
CA LEU A 32 -5.02 6.59 -4.66
C LEU A 32 -5.50 8.04 -4.84
N GLY A 33 -4.94 8.77 -5.81
CA GLY A 33 -5.38 10.12 -6.16
C GLY A 33 -6.85 10.17 -6.61
N SER A 34 -7.26 9.23 -7.47
CA SER A 34 -8.66 9.06 -7.90
C SER A 34 -9.58 8.76 -6.71
N LEU A 35 -9.18 7.88 -5.80
CA LEU A 35 -9.94 7.51 -4.59
C LEU A 35 -10.11 8.71 -3.64
N ARG A 36 -9.07 9.54 -3.45
CA ARG A 36 -9.15 10.76 -2.64
C ARG A 36 -10.16 11.76 -3.19
N LYS A 37 -10.18 11.98 -4.52
CA LYS A 37 -11.15 12.86 -5.18
C LYS A 37 -12.59 12.37 -4.99
N ARG A 38 -12.78 11.06 -4.87
CA ARG A 38 -14.08 10.41 -4.67
C ARG A 38 -14.44 10.21 -3.19
N HIS A 39 -13.60 10.68 -2.25
CA HIS A 39 -13.77 10.49 -0.80
C HIS A 39 -13.93 9.02 -0.39
N ILE A 40 -13.29 8.10 -1.11
CA ILE A 40 -13.35 6.67 -0.82
C ILE A 40 -12.37 6.35 0.32
N GLY A 41 -12.91 5.80 1.40
CA GLY A 41 -12.14 5.40 2.58
C GLY A 41 -11.29 4.15 2.34
N LEU A 42 -10.22 3.98 3.13
CA LEU A 42 -9.35 2.80 3.08
C LEU A 42 -10.12 1.48 3.26
N ALA A 43 -11.17 1.47 4.10
CA ALA A 43 -12.02 0.29 4.30
C ALA A 43 -12.67 -0.18 2.98
N ALA A 44 -13.20 0.74 2.19
CA ALA A 44 -13.80 0.43 0.89
C ALA A 44 -12.76 -0.03 -0.13
N VAL A 45 -11.54 0.55 -0.09
CA VAL A 45 -10.42 0.10 -0.92
C VAL A 45 -10.03 -1.35 -0.59
N LYS A 46 -9.92 -1.68 0.70
CA LYS A 46 -9.60 -3.04 1.17
C LYS A 46 -10.65 -4.06 0.69
N GLU A 47 -11.94 -3.71 0.76
CA GLU A 47 -13.01 -4.59 0.26
C GLU A 47 -12.90 -4.82 -1.26
N GLN A 48 -12.65 -3.77 -2.05
CA GLN A 48 -12.44 -3.92 -3.50
C GLN A 48 -11.23 -4.82 -3.83
N VAL A 49 -10.12 -4.64 -3.10
CA VAL A 49 -8.90 -5.46 -3.29
C VAL A 49 -9.17 -6.91 -2.91
N ARG A 50 -9.84 -7.14 -1.79
CA ARG A 50 -10.22 -8.48 -1.33
C ARG A 50 -11.07 -9.19 -2.37
N GLU A 51 -12.09 -8.52 -2.90
CA GLU A 51 -12.98 -9.11 -3.90
C GLU A 51 -12.23 -9.47 -5.19
N PHE A 52 -11.38 -8.55 -5.69
CA PHE A 52 -10.55 -8.81 -6.87
C PHE A 52 -9.61 -10.01 -6.68
N LEU A 53 -8.93 -10.12 -5.53
CA LEU A 53 -8.03 -11.24 -5.26
C LEU A 53 -8.79 -12.54 -5.06
N THR A 54 -9.99 -12.48 -4.47
CA THR A 54 -10.88 -13.64 -4.32
C THR A 54 -11.35 -14.16 -5.68
N GLU A 55 -11.77 -13.26 -6.59
CA GLU A 55 -12.13 -13.62 -7.97
C GLU A 55 -10.95 -14.23 -8.75
N ARG A 56 -9.73 -13.78 -8.47
CA ARG A 56 -8.50 -14.33 -9.06
C ARG A 56 -8.04 -15.66 -8.43
N GLY A 57 -8.76 -16.18 -7.45
CA GLY A 57 -8.42 -17.44 -6.79
C GLY A 57 -7.23 -17.36 -5.85
N ALA A 58 -6.88 -16.17 -5.36
CA ALA A 58 -5.81 -16.01 -4.38
C ALA A 58 -6.18 -16.69 -3.05
N SER A 59 -5.20 -17.31 -2.39
CA SER A 59 -5.40 -17.87 -1.04
C SER A 59 -5.61 -16.77 0.00
N ALA A 60 -6.35 -17.07 1.07
CA ALA A 60 -6.64 -16.11 2.14
C ALA A 60 -5.37 -15.47 2.75
N ALA A 61 -4.28 -16.24 2.90
CA ALA A 61 -2.99 -15.72 3.37
C ALA A 61 -2.38 -14.69 2.39
N HIS A 62 -2.50 -14.93 1.09
CA HIS A 62 -2.02 -14.00 0.05
C HIS A 62 -2.84 -12.72 0.03
N ILE A 63 -4.16 -12.84 0.21
CA ILE A 63 -5.08 -11.71 0.32
C ILE A 63 -4.70 -10.85 1.51
N ASP A 64 -4.52 -11.44 2.69
CA ASP A 64 -4.14 -10.70 3.90
C ASP A 64 -2.79 -9.98 3.76
N GLU A 65 -1.80 -10.64 3.15
CA GLU A 65 -0.51 -10.01 2.85
C GLU A 65 -0.66 -8.80 1.93
N GLN A 66 -1.44 -8.93 0.84
CA GLN A 66 -1.64 -7.81 -0.09
C GLN A 66 -2.46 -6.69 0.57
N LEU A 67 -3.47 -7.00 1.37
CA LEU A 67 -4.24 -6.01 2.14
C LEU A 67 -3.35 -5.25 3.12
N SER A 68 -2.41 -5.93 3.77
CA SER A 68 -1.41 -5.30 4.64
C SER A 68 -0.49 -4.35 3.86
N LYS A 69 -0.09 -4.69 2.63
CA LYS A 69 0.68 -3.79 1.77
C LYS A 69 -0.14 -2.57 1.34
N VAL A 70 -1.40 -2.76 0.97
CA VAL A 70 -2.34 -1.67 0.67
C VAL A 70 -2.49 -0.76 1.88
N GLU A 71 -2.73 -1.31 3.07
CA GLU A 71 -2.86 -0.53 4.30
C GLU A 71 -1.57 0.23 4.65
N ARG A 72 -0.39 -0.34 4.45
CA ARG A 72 0.87 0.41 4.65
C ARG A 72 1.05 1.54 3.65
N ARG A 73 0.57 1.35 2.42
CA ARG A 73 0.74 2.29 1.29
C ARG A 73 -0.36 3.36 1.23
N PHE A 74 -1.51 3.08 1.84
CA PHE A 74 -2.71 3.91 1.91
C PHE A 74 -3.09 4.19 3.39
N GLY A 75 -2.15 4.01 4.32
CA GLY A 75 -2.38 4.17 5.75
C GLY A 75 -2.03 5.57 6.24
N PRO A 76 -2.50 5.97 7.44
CA PRO A 76 -2.42 7.32 7.99
C PRO A 76 -1.00 7.93 8.02
N GLY A 77 0.06 7.13 8.05
CA GLY A 77 1.46 7.60 7.97
C GLY A 77 1.88 8.18 6.61
N CYS A 78 1.12 7.91 5.55
CA CYS A 78 1.27 8.51 4.21
C CYS A 78 -0.02 9.18 3.70
N TRP A 79 -1.15 8.97 4.39
CA TRP A 79 -2.46 9.50 4.05
C TRP A 79 -2.68 10.96 4.46
N THR A 80 -1.88 11.49 5.39
CA THR A 80 -2.13 12.79 6.04
C THR A 80 -1.33 13.96 5.48
N ASP A 81 -0.37 13.76 4.59
CA ASP A 81 0.49 14.86 4.13
C ASP A 81 0.43 15.07 2.61
N PRO A 82 -0.17 16.17 2.12
CA PRO A 82 -0.24 16.50 0.70
C PRO A 82 1.10 16.94 0.08
N ALA A 83 2.18 17.04 0.87
CA ALA A 83 3.47 17.58 0.45
C ALA A 83 4.60 16.53 0.42
N ILE A 84 4.34 15.23 0.67
CA ILE A 84 5.41 14.22 0.67
C ILE A 84 5.83 13.84 -0.77
N PRO A 85 7.06 14.18 -1.21
CA PRO A 85 7.59 13.69 -2.48
C PRO A 85 7.85 12.17 -2.42
N ARG A 86 7.76 11.52 -3.59
CA ARG A 86 7.84 10.06 -3.87
C ARG A 86 8.91 9.24 -3.10
N ARG A 87 9.90 9.89 -2.46
CA ARG A 87 11.03 9.27 -1.76
C ARG A 87 10.75 8.80 -0.33
N ARG A 88 9.69 9.27 0.36
CA ARG A 88 9.49 8.99 1.80
C ARG A 88 8.44 7.92 2.12
N CYS A 89 7.74 7.38 1.12
CA CYS A 89 6.85 6.23 1.29
C CYS A 89 7.60 4.88 1.15
N GLN A 90 8.89 4.81 1.47
CA GLN A 90 9.56 3.52 1.69
C GLN A 90 9.21 3.05 3.10
N PRO A 91 8.95 1.74 3.31
CA PRO A 91 8.84 1.22 4.67
C PRO A 91 10.13 1.58 5.39
N SER A 92 10.02 2.31 6.50
CA SER A 92 11.14 2.66 7.35
C SER A 92 11.92 1.39 7.65
N ARG A 93 13.08 1.23 7.01
CA ARG A 93 14.14 0.33 7.46
C ARG A 93 14.76 0.97 8.70
N LEU A 94 13.97 1.03 9.77
CA LEU A 94 14.38 1.49 11.10
C LEU A 94 13.74 0.56 12.13
N ASP A 95 14.06 -0.72 12.00
CA ASP A 95 14.31 -1.56 13.17
C ASP A 95 15.67 -2.22 12.95
N ALA A 96 16.71 -1.39 12.94
CA ALA A 96 18.05 -1.82 13.25
C ALA A 96 18.36 -1.11 14.56
N GLY A 97 18.31 -1.88 15.65
CA GLY A 97 18.47 -1.42 17.03
C GLY A 97 19.58 -0.37 17.16
N GLY A 98 19.16 0.87 17.37
CA GLY A 98 19.98 2.01 17.72
C GLY A 98 19.57 2.53 19.09
N ILE A 99 19.76 1.70 20.12
CA ILE A 99 19.70 2.07 21.55
C ILE A 99 20.84 1.27 22.18
N THR A 100 21.92 1.86 22.68
CA THR A 100 21.96 2.95 23.66
C THR A 100 23.28 3.71 23.55
N ALA A 101 23.19 5.04 23.46
CA ALA A 101 24.27 5.95 23.79
C ALA A 101 24.10 6.41 25.26
N GLN A 102 25.00 5.99 26.14
CA GLN A 102 25.31 6.62 27.45
C GLN A 102 26.57 5.91 27.98
N ALA A 103 27.63 6.53 28.47
CA ALA A 103 27.91 7.91 28.82
C ALA A 103 29.43 8.15 28.72
N ARG A 104 29.82 9.39 28.42
CA ARG A 104 31.18 9.92 28.56
C ARG A 104 31.39 10.43 29.99
N SER A 105 32.55 10.13 30.55
CA SER A 105 33.38 10.97 31.43
C SER A 105 32.77 11.57 32.70
N HIS A 106 33.23 11.09 33.87
CA HIS A 106 34.25 11.77 34.68
C HIS A 106 34.87 10.82 35.70
#